data_AF-A0A6G2K8A3-F1
#
_entry.id   AF-A0A6G2K8A3-F1
#
_cell.length_a   1.000
_cell.length_b   1.000
_cell.length_c   1.000
_cell.angle_alpha   90.00
_cell.angle_beta   90.00
_cell.angle_gamma   90.00
#
_symmetry.space_group_name_H-M   'P 1'
#
loop_
_entity.id
_entity.type
_entity.pdbx_description
1 polymer ?
#
loop_
_entity_poly.entity_id
_entity_poly.type
_entity_poly.pdbx_seq_one_letter_code
_entity_poly.pdbx_strand_id
1 'polypeptide(L)'
;MRVLVDVGMALASRTQEQLLSDGALLQFVNQNFSSLFPDLKIISLGLGVGIPTRHIDILVYDEKQNCFAIILCKSEINEYVIEQISKDYDAMMNNKGTVAKTHTKRGISEDYTSYNWDKTYAILVSQNFSSFETSMCSKITCGLQIFKLLQYAGGIILIDSVFESNRQIKQSVNTIKDYLDTKTGSNTRRLCQNIIRHLRKDPGLRVTTTSTHLQFKTRGGVIICSLTATKTFVKLTYNIQAPDPSFEGHNFIQNIYTTLHRKLGDYETKVTSMYMFKKTIPFIKTILESKSSKEPPKSSKLEDWVALSTNIDMNKKPTIMMCPDGSTVAVKSWTDLVFRMVVWLHKNNNLGLRHCPIKGGQRYILSGTAIHPNGKAFAKPRQTGPLYMETDYDSKRVVQYAANITKCVKKNLSNFWVRS
;
A
#
# COMPACT_ATOMS: atom_id res chain seq x y z
N MET A 1 11.30 31.94 -7.50
CA MET A 1 12.61 32.39 -8.00
C MET A 1 12.32 33.49 -9.02
N ARG A 2 12.72 34.76 -8.80
CA ARG A 2 12.59 35.82 -9.82
C ARG A 2 13.80 35.73 -10.72
N VAL A 3 13.64 35.14 -11.90
CA VAL A 3 14.62 35.32 -12.98
C VAL A 3 14.32 36.68 -13.60
N LEU A 4 15.02 37.71 -13.13
CA LEU A 4 15.08 38.99 -13.80
C LEU A 4 16.00 38.82 -15.00
N VAL A 5 15.43 38.64 -16.19
CA VAL A 5 16.14 38.89 -17.44
C VAL A 5 16.04 40.39 -17.70
N ASP A 6 17.20 41.04 -17.60
CA ASP A 6 17.54 42.43 -17.91
C ASP A 6 16.46 43.53 -17.76
N VAL A 7 16.63 44.29 -16.68
CA VAL A 7 16.12 45.66 -16.54
C VAL A 7 16.97 46.55 -17.43
N GLY A 8 16.61 46.65 -18.70
CA GLY A 8 17.36 47.51 -19.60
C GLY A 8 16.89 47.39 -21.04
N MET A 9 15.72 47.95 -21.33
CA MET A 9 15.50 48.92 -22.43
C MET A 9 14.00 49.12 -22.65
N ALA A 10 13.61 50.38 -22.54
CA ALA A 10 12.40 51.04 -23.05
C ALA A 10 11.20 50.15 -23.37
N LEU A 11 10.10 50.39 -22.62
CA LEU A 11 8.68 50.43 -23.02
C LEU A 11 8.37 50.21 -24.53
N ALA A 12 8.80 49.09 -25.09
CA ALA A 12 8.48 48.67 -26.43
C ALA A 12 7.07 48.08 -26.36
N SER A 13 6.15 48.74 -27.06
CA SER A 13 4.76 48.35 -27.34
C SER A 13 4.24 47.13 -26.57
N ARG A 14 3.31 47.36 -25.63
CA ARG A 14 2.55 46.36 -24.87
C ARG A 14 1.64 45.46 -25.74
N THR A 15 2.01 45.19 -26.98
CA THR A 15 1.27 44.27 -27.85
C THR A 15 1.75 42.86 -27.50
N GLN A 16 0.96 42.17 -26.68
CA GLN A 16 1.18 40.76 -26.38
C GLN A 16 0.97 39.95 -27.66
N GLU A 17 1.93 39.10 -28.01
CA GLU A 17 1.76 38.14 -29.10
C GLU A 17 0.96 36.95 -28.56
N GLN A 18 -0.23 36.72 -29.12
CA GLN A 18 -1.02 35.54 -28.78
C GLN A 18 -0.43 34.31 -29.49
N LEU A 19 -0.11 33.27 -28.73
CA LEU A 19 0.24 31.97 -29.30
C LEU A 19 -1.07 31.24 -29.55
N LEU A 20 -1.48 31.18 -30.81
CA LEU A 20 -2.85 30.87 -31.21
C LEU A 20 -3.23 29.37 -31.12
N SER A 21 -2.31 28.47 -30.75
CA SER A 21 -2.63 27.05 -30.61
C SER A 21 -1.76 26.32 -29.58
N ASP A 22 -2.32 25.24 -29.00
CA ASP A 22 -1.60 24.30 -28.13
C ASP A 22 -0.26 23.84 -28.75
N GLY A 23 -0.26 23.57 -30.07
CA GLY A 23 0.92 23.13 -30.80
C GLY A 23 2.01 24.21 -30.91
N ALA A 24 1.61 25.47 -31.17
CA ALA A 24 2.54 26.59 -31.20
C ALA A 24 3.14 26.86 -29.81
N LEU A 25 2.33 26.77 -28.76
CA LEU A 25 2.79 26.91 -27.38
C LEU A 25 3.75 25.78 -26.98
N LEU A 26 3.42 24.53 -27.34
CA LEU A 26 4.28 23.37 -27.10
C LEU A 26 5.63 23.52 -27.80
N GLN A 27 5.62 23.91 -29.08
CA GLN A 27 6.84 24.15 -29.85
C GLN A 27 7.69 25.27 -29.22
N PHE A 28 7.04 26.34 -28.77
CA PHE A 28 7.70 27.46 -28.11
C PHE A 28 8.36 27.04 -26.79
N VAL A 29 7.64 26.30 -25.94
CA VAL A 29 8.17 25.78 -24.66
C VAL A 29 9.35 24.86 -24.92
N ASN A 30 9.28 24.00 -25.95
CA ASN A 30 10.36 23.10 -26.31
C ASN A 30 11.62 23.86 -26.81
N GLN A 31 11.45 24.87 -27.67
CA GLN A 31 12.57 25.67 -28.19
C GLN A 31 13.30 26.45 -27.10
N ASN A 32 12.58 26.90 -26.07
CA ASN A 32 13.11 27.70 -24.97
C ASN A 32 13.29 26.91 -23.66
N PHE A 33 13.24 25.58 -23.73
CA PHE A 33 13.07 24.74 -22.55
C PHE A 33 14.14 24.96 -21.48
N SER A 34 15.42 24.95 -21.87
CA SER A 34 16.54 25.13 -20.94
C SER A 34 16.53 26.50 -20.24
N SER A 35 15.97 27.52 -20.89
CA SER A 35 15.82 28.86 -20.30
C SER A 35 14.62 28.94 -19.36
N LEU A 36 13.52 28.28 -19.71
CA LEU A 36 12.29 28.27 -18.91
C LEU A 36 12.40 27.35 -17.68
N PHE A 37 13.08 26.21 -17.82
CA PHE A 37 13.18 25.16 -16.82
C PHE A 37 14.63 24.63 -16.72
N PRO A 38 15.57 25.41 -16.17
CA PRO A 38 17.00 25.08 -16.19
C PRO A 38 17.37 23.80 -15.42
N ASP A 39 16.51 23.39 -14.48
CA ASP A 39 16.74 22.21 -13.63
C ASP A 39 16.08 20.92 -14.17
N LEU A 40 15.37 21.02 -15.30
CA LEU A 40 14.64 19.90 -15.89
C LEU A 40 15.33 19.44 -17.17
N LYS A 41 15.21 18.14 -17.46
CA LYS A 41 15.66 17.55 -18.72
C LYS A 41 14.51 16.93 -19.47
N ILE A 42 14.36 17.27 -20.75
CA ILE A 42 13.36 16.63 -21.62
C ILE A 42 13.74 15.17 -21.84
N ILE A 43 12.79 14.28 -21.57
CA ILE A 43 12.91 12.84 -21.80
C ILE A 43 12.18 12.44 -23.08
N SER A 44 10.98 12.97 -23.29
CA SER A 44 10.19 12.70 -24.49
C SER A 44 9.21 13.81 -24.77
N LEU A 45 8.97 14.06 -26.06
CA LEU A 45 7.84 14.85 -26.55
C LEU A 45 6.76 13.87 -27.03
N GLY A 46 5.50 14.04 -26.60
CA GLY A 46 4.36 13.25 -27.07
C GLY A 46 4.35 11.78 -26.63
N LEU A 47 4.71 11.47 -25.38
CA LEU A 47 4.79 10.07 -24.91
C LEU A 47 3.41 9.44 -24.72
N GLY A 48 3.17 8.32 -25.40
CA GLY A 48 2.01 7.46 -25.15
C GLY A 48 2.18 6.58 -23.90
N VAL A 49 1.26 6.68 -22.93
CA VAL A 49 1.26 5.86 -21.70
C VAL A 49 -0.10 5.21 -21.43
N GLY A 50 -0.09 3.97 -20.93
CA GLY A 50 -1.27 3.24 -20.46
C GLY A 50 -2.17 2.64 -21.55
N ILE A 51 -3.30 2.08 -21.12
CA ILE A 51 -4.37 1.53 -21.96
C ILE A 51 -5.72 2.05 -21.39
N PRO A 52 -6.50 2.87 -22.14
CA PRO A 52 -6.19 3.41 -23.46
C PRO A 52 -4.98 4.36 -23.42
N THR A 53 -4.24 4.41 -24.53
CA THR A 53 -3.02 5.22 -24.67
C THR A 53 -3.34 6.70 -24.48
N ARG A 54 -2.71 7.33 -23.50
CA ARG A 54 -2.76 8.79 -23.26
C ARG A 54 -1.46 9.43 -23.71
N HIS A 55 -1.56 10.54 -24.41
CA HIS A 55 -0.40 11.27 -24.90
C HIS A 55 -0.06 12.41 -23.93
N ILE A 56 1.11 12.30 -23.32
CA ILE A 56 1.71 13.35 -22.50
C ILE A 56 2.49 14.29 -23.44
N ASP A 57 2.19 15.59 -23.40
CA ASP A 57 2.83 16.58 -24.29
C ASP A 57 4.36 16.59 -24.12
N ILE A 58 4.85 16.77 -22.89
CA ILE A 58 6.28 16.66 -22.56
C ILE A 58 6.46 15.85 -21.28
N LEU A 59 7.30 14.81 -21.35
CA LEU A 59 7.84 14.11 -20.19
C LEU A 59 9.24 14.66 -19.89
N VAL A 60 9.46 15.04 -18.63
CA VAL A 60 10.73 15.60 -18.17
C VAL A 60 11.23 14.89 -16.91
N TYR A 61 12.52 15.05 -16.63
CA TYR A 61 13.19 14.52 -15.45
C TYR A 61 13.81 15.68 -14.66
N ASP A 62 13.51 15.73 -13.37
CA ASP A 62 14.09 16.67 -12.40
C ASP A 62 15.29 15.99 -11.72
N GLU A 63 16.50 16.42 -12.10
CA GLU A 63 17.73 15.83 -11.58
C GLU A 63 17.94 16.14 -10.10
N LYS A 64 17.52 17.32 -9.63
CA LYS A 64 17.67 17.73 -8.24
C LYS A 64 16.83 16.88 -7.31
N GLN A 65 15.63 16.51 -7.75
CA GLN A 65 14.70 15.72 -6.96
C GLN A 65 14.78 14.21 -7.25
N ASN A 66 15.52 13.81 -8.29
CA ASN A 66 15.55 12.46 -8.84
C ASN A 66 14.13 11.95 -9.10
N CYS A 67 13.29 12.74 -9.79
CA CYS A 67 11.90 12.40 -10.08
C CYS A 67 11.49 12.83 -11.49
N PHE A 68 10.29 12.42 -11.89
CA PHE A 68 9.71 12.80 -13.19
C PHE A 68 8.71 13.95 -13.03
N ALA A 69 8.51 14.70 -14.11
CA ALA A 69 7.35 15.57 -14.22
C ALA A 69 6.74 15.48 -15.62
N ILE A 70 5.45 15.78 -15.70
CA ILE A 70 4.76 15.97 -16.98
C ILE A 70 4.47 17.45 -17.17
N ILE A 71 4.62 17.94 -18.39
CA ILE A 71 4.23 19.32 -18.75
C ILE A 71 3.11 19.22 -19.76
N LEU A 72 2.02 19.93 -19.49
CA LEU A 72 0.91 20.11 -20.41
C LEU A 72 0.84 21.57 -20.84
N CYS A 73 0.67 21.79 -22.14
CA CYS A 73 0.57 23.12 -22.72
C CYS A 73 -0.88 23.37 -23.18
N LYS A 74 -1.45 24.51 -22.76
CA LYS A 74 -2.77 24.96 -23.23
C LYS A 74 -2.75 26.41 -23.69
N SER A 75 -3.18 26.68 -24.91
CA SER A 75 -3.28 28.05 -25.44
C SER A 75 -4.52 28.77 -24.92
N GLU A 76 -5.58 28.02 -24.60
CA GLU A 76 -6.86 28.56 -24.14
C GLU A 76 -7.23 28.04 -22.75
N ILE A 77 -8.13 28.79 -22.10
CA ILE A 77 -8.75 28.38 -20.83
C ILE A 77 -9.56 27.11 -21.08
N ASN A 78 -9.35 26.07 -20.27
CA ASN A 78 -10.02 24.79 -20.43
C ASN A 78 -10.40 24.20 -19.07
N GLU A 79 -11.69 24.24 -18.73
CA GLU A 79 -12.21 23.75 -17.46
C GLU A 79 -11.89 22.27 -17.17
N TYR A 80 -11.61 21.48 -18.22
CA TYR A 80 -11.28 20.06 -18.12
C TYR A 80 -9.77 19.78 -18.05
N VAL A 81 -8.91 20.80 -18.20
CA VAL A 81 -7.44 20.61 -18.21
C VAL A 81 -6.95 19.97 -16.91
N ILE A 82 -7.57 20.33 -15.80
CA ILE A 82 -7.25 19.79 -14.47
C ILE A 82 -7.51 18.28 -14.39
N GLU A 83 -8.65 17.84 -14.93
CA GLU A 83 -9.00 16.43 -14.97
C GLU A 83 -8.08 15.66 -15.93
N GLN A 84 -7.73 16.27 -17.07
CA GLN A 84 -6.77 15.72 -18.03
C GLN A 84 -5.41 15.50 -17.38
N ILE A 85 -4.85 16.52 -16.73
CA ILE A 85 -3.57 16.42 -15.99
C ILE A 85 -3.61 15.29 -14.97
N SER A 86 -4.68 15.19 -14.17
CA SER A 86 -4.80 14.15 -13.15
C SER A 86 -4.76 12.75 -13.78
N LYS A 87 -5.48 12.56 -14.88
CA LYS A 87 -5.54 11.27 -15.57
C LYS A 87 -4.22 10.92 -16.26
N ASP A 88 -3.54 11.89 -16.85
CA ASP A 88 -2.25 11.68 -17.52
C ASP A 88 -1.14 11.39 -16.50
N TYR A 89 -1.17 12.08 -15.35
CA TYR A 89 -0.33 11.79 -14.21
C TYR A 89 -0.57 10.38 -13.67
N ASP A 90 -1.82 9.98 -13.44
CA ASP A 90 -2.14 8.63 -12.97
C ASP A 90 -1.72 7.57 -13.98
N ALA A 91 -1.89 7.82 -15.29
CA ALA A 91 -1.42 6.93 -16.33
C ALA A 91 0.10 6.75 -16.30
N MET A 92 0.87 7.84 -16.14
CA MET A 92 2.32 7.77 -15.94
C MET A 92 2.68 6.97 -14.69
N MET A 93 2.02 7.26 -13.56
CA MET A 93 2.29 6.62 -12.27
C MET A 93 1.94 5.14 -12.21
N ASN A 94 1.00 4.68 -13.04
CA ASN A 94 0.67 3.27 -13.21
C ASN A 94 1.60 2.56 -14.21
N ASN A 95 2.36 3.32 -15.01
CA ASN A 95 3.24 2.80 -16.06
C ASN A 95 4.72 3.21 -15.84
N LYS A 96 5.16 3.23 -14.57
CA LYS A 96 6.52 3.64 -14.15
C LYS A 96 7.63 2.95 -14.92
N GLY A 97 7.48 1.65 -15.20
CA GLY A 97 8.46 0.89 -15.97
C GLY A 97 8.65 1.43 -17.39
N THR A 98 7.56 1.84 -18.06
CA THR A 98 7.62 2.45 -19.40
C THR A 98 8.32 3.80 -19.35
N VAL A 99 8.00 4.63 -18.36
CA VAL A 99 8.60 5.96 -18.15
C VAL A 99 10.11 5.84 -17.88
N ALA A 100 10.49 4.97 -16.95
CA ALA A 100 11.88 4.66 -16.63
C ALA A 100 12.65 4.11 -17.83
N LYS A 101 12.04 3.23 -18.63
CA LYS A 101 12.65 2.73 -19.88
C LYS A 101 12.87 3.85 -20.90
N THR A 102 11.93 4.78 -21.04
CA THR A 102 12.09 5.93 -21.94
C THR A 102 13.25 6.83 -21.50
N HIS A 103 13.42 7.03 -20.19
CA HIS A 103 14.58 7.75 -19.63
C HIS A 103 15.92 7.03 -19.93
N THR A 104 15.95 5.71 -19.76
CA THR A 104 17.17 4.89 -19.82
C THR A 104 17.54 4.36 -21.20
N LYS A 105 16.79 4.72 -22.26
CA LYS A 105 17.13 4.42 -23.67
C LYS A 105 18.54 4.91 -24.11
N ARG A 106 19.30 5.55 -23.21
CA ARG A 106 20.73 5.91 -23.33
C ARG A 106 21.73 4.93 -22.68
N GLY A 107 21.34 3.70 -22.32
CA GLY A 107 22.30 2.59 -22.24
C GLY A 107 22.58 1.97 -20.86
N ILE A 108 21.79 2.25 -19.82
CA ILE A 108 21.90 1.54 -18.53
C ILE A 108 20.49 1.21 -18.03
N SER A 109 20.20 -0.08 -17.88
CA SER A 109 18.92 -0.58 -17.33
C SER A 109 18.81 -0.22 -15.84
N GLU A 110 18.44 1.01 -15.53
CA GLU A 110 18.06 1.37 -14.16
C GLU A 110 16.70 0.75 -13.82
N ASP A 111 16.62 0.08 -12.67
CA ASP A 111 15.36 -0.38 -12.11
C ASP A 111 14.49 0.85 -11.82
N TYR A 112 13.21 0.80 -12.21
CA TYR A 112 12.28 1.91 -12.00
C TYR A 112 12.14 2.27 -10.52
N THR A 113 12.53 1.39 -9.59
CA THR A 113 12.55 1.67 -8.14
C THR A 113 13.60 2.70 -7.71
N SER A 114 14.58 3.03 -8.57
CA SER A 114 15.65 4.00 -8.30
C SER A 114 15.19 5.47 -8.29
N TYR A 115 14.02 5.76 -8.87
CA TYR A 115 13.47 7.11 -8.97
C TYR A 115 12.54 7.46 -7.80
N ASN A 116 12.52 8.73 -7.41
CA ASN A 116 11.67 9.26 -6.37
C ASN A 116 10.26 9.57 -6.88
N TRP A 117 9.47 8.54 -7.13
CA TRP A 117 8.08 8.67 -7.60
C TRP A 117 7.17 9.45 -6.66
N ASP A 118 7.49 9.50 -5.37
CA ASP A 118 6.72 10.26 -4.40
C ASP A 118 6.91 11.77 -4.58
N LYS A 119 7.96 12.20 -5.29
CA LYS A 119 8.22 13.60 -5.65
C LYS A 119 7.80 13.94 -7.09
N THR A 120 7.30 12.97 -7.85
CA THR A 120 6.81 13.21 -9.21
C THR A 120 5.67 14.22 -9.20
N TYR A 121 5.64 15.11 -10.20
CA TYR A 121 4.68 16.20 -10.25
C TYR A 121 4.20 16.54 -11.67
N ALA A 122 3.30 17.52 -11.79
CA ALA A 122 2.81 18.00 -13.07
C ALA A 122 3.00 19.52 -13.18
N ILE A 123 3.20 20.01 -14.39
CA ILE A 123 3.33 21.42 -14.73
C ILE A 123 2.28 21.73 -15.80
N LEU A 124 1.49 22.78 -15.57
CA LEU A 124 0.60 23.36 -16.57
C LEU A 124 1.18 24.69 -17.04
N VAL A 125 1.39 24.81 -18.35
CA VAL A 125 1.83 26.04 -18.99
C VAL A 125 0.69 26.57 -19.85
N SER A 126 0.29 27.82 -19.64
CA SER A 126 -0.73 28.48 -20.47
C SER A 126 -0.48 29.98 -20.56
N GLN A 127 -1.09 30.62 -21.55
CA GLN A 127 -1.11 32.08 -21.65
C GLN A 127 -2.12 32.73 -20.71
N ASN A 128 -3.19 32.02 -20.34
CA ASN A 128 -4.26 32.51 -19.47
C ASN A 128 -4.88 31.38 -18.63
N PHE A 129 -5.44 31.76 -17.48
CA PHE A 129 -6.11 30.85 -16.56
C PHE A 129 -7.42 31.47 -16.08
N SER A 130 -8.43 30.63 -15.88
CA SER A 130 -9.65 30.96 -15.16
C SER A 130 -9.43 30.97 -13.64
N SER A 131 -10.33 31.67 -12.94
CA SER A 131 -10.44 31.59 -11.48
C SER A 131 -10.75 30.16 -11.01
N PHE A 132 -11.46 29.37 -11.83
CA PHE A 132 -11.76 27.97 -11.54
C PHE A 132 -10.49 27.11 -11.56
N GLU A 133 -9.71 27.13 -12.64
CA GLU A 133 -8.47 26.37 -12.78
C GLU A 133 -7.51 26.70 -11.64
N THR A 134 -7.25 27.99 -11.40
CA THR A 134 -6.39 28.44 -10.30
C THR A 134 -6.88 27.96 -8.92
N SER A 135 -8.20 27.99 -8.66
CA SER A 135 -8.77 27.50 -7.40
C SER A 135 -8.68 25.98 -7.23
N MET A 136 -8.85 25.22 -8.32
CA MET A 136 -8.84 23.76 -8.32
C MET A 136 -7.44 23.16 -8.22
N CYS A 137 -6.41 23.90 -8.64
CA CYS A 137 -5.03 23.43 -8.59
C CYS A 137 -4.55 23.05 -7.18
N SER A 138 -5.09 23.68 -6.13
CA SER A 138 -4.81 23.32 -4.73
C SER A 138 -5.41 21.97 -4.28
N LYS A 139 -6.36 21.42 -5.04
CA LYS A 139 -7.13 20.22 -4.66
C LYS A 139 -6.64 18.94 -5.35
N ILE A 140 -5.75 19.05 -6.34
CA ILE A 140 -5.27 17.91 -7.12
C ILE A 140 -4.09 17.24 -6.40
N THR A 141 -4.05 15.92 -6.45
CA THR A 141 -3.07 15.10 -5.72
C THR A 141 -1.67 15.07 -6.34
N CYS A 142 -1.51 15.49 -7.60
CA CYS A 142 -0.29 15.32 -8.40
C CYS A 142 0.77 16.41 -8.21
N GLY A 143 0.68 17.27 -7.19
CA GLY A 143 1.67 18.34 -6.96
C GLY A 143 1.77 19.34 -8.13
N LEU A 144 0.64 19.83 -8.63
CA LEU A 144 0.58 20.67 -9.82
C LEU A 144 1.29 22.02 -9.62
N GLN A 145 2.10 22.43 -10.60
CA GLN A 145 2.63 23.77 -10.75
C GLN A 145 1.99 24.43 -11.98
N ILE A 146 1.71 25.73 -11.88
CA ILE A 146 1.10 26.52 -12.96
C ILE A 146 2.03 27.66 -13.31
N PHE A 147 2.40 27.73 -14.59
CA PHE A 147 3.16 28.83 -15.15
C PHE A 147 2.34 29.57 -16.20
N LYS A 148 2.24 30.89 -16.04
CA LYS A 148 1.74 31.78 -17.08
C LYS A 148 2.91 32.18 -17.95
N LEU A 149 2.75 31.95 -19.25
CA LEU A 149 3.73 32.32 -20.25
C LEU A 149 3.17 33.46 -21.10
N LEU A 150 3.88 34.59 -21.12
CA LEU A 150 3.55 35.75 -21.94
C LEU A 150 4.74 36.06 -22.86
N GLN A 151 4.44 36.24 -24.13
CA GLN A 151 5.40 36.70 -25.14
C GLN A 151 5.06 38.15 -25.52
N TYR A 152 6.08 39.00 -25.49
CA TYR A 152 5.98 40.39 -25.91
C TYR A 152 6.79 40.62 -27.18
N ALA A 153 6.44 41.69 -27.90
CA ALA A 153 7.21 42.17 -29.03
C ALA A 153 8.71 42.30 -28.69
N GLY A 154 9.57 41.96 -29.64
CA GLY A 154 11.03 41.96 -29.45
C GLY A 154 11.59 40.71 -28.78
N GLY A 155 10.79 39.63 -28.66
CA GLY A 155 11.26 38.33 -28.17
C GLY A 155 11.39 38.24 -26.64
N ILE A 156 10.80 39.18 -25.90
CA ILE A 156 10.80 39.16 -24.44
C ILE A 156 9.79 38.11 -23.96
N ILE A 157 10.25 37.18 -23.13
CA ILE A 157 9.45 36.09 -22.58
C ILE A 157 9.31 36.30 -21.08
N LEU A 158 8.08 36.44 -20.61
CA LEU A 158 7.76 36.41 -19.19
C LEU A 158 7.19 35.04 -18.86
N ILE A 159 7.85 34.34 -17.94
CA ILE A 159 7.28 33.17 -17.26
C ILE A 159 7.01 33.56 -15.81
N ASP A 160 5.74 33.51 -15.42
CA ASP A 160 5.32 33.82 -14.06
C ASP A 160 4.72 32.57 -13.40
N SER A 161 5.17 32.29 -12.19
CA SER A 161 4.61 31.20 -11.38
C SER A 161 3.30 31.72 -10.79
N VAL A 162 2.18 31.36 -11.42
CA VAL A 162 0.83 31.79 -10.97
C VAL A 162 0.45 31.04 -9.71
N PHE A 163 0.80 29.76 -9.68
CA PHE A 163 0.52 28.89 -8.57
C PHE A 163 1.48 27.73 -8.65
N GLU A 164 2.52 27.77 -7.84
CA GLU A 164 3.05 26.51 -7.35
C GLU A 164 2.00 25.99 -6.38
N SER A 165 1.45 24.80 -6.64
CA SER A 165 1.01 24.03 -5.50
C SER A 165 2.26 23.92 -4.68
N ASN A 166 2.28 24.73 -3.62
CA ASN A 166 2.90 24.34 -2.42
C ASN A 166 2.30 22.94 -2.21
N ARG A 167 3.05 21.94 -2.64
CA ARG A 167 3.65 21.17 -1.59
C ARG A 167 4.34 22.16 -0.60
N GLN A 168 3.55 22.93 0.17
CA GLN A 168 3.22 22.49 1.50
C GLN A 168 3.34 20.96 1.37
N ILE A 169 4.49 20.44 1.75
CA ILE A 169 4.63 20.25 3.17
C ILE A 169 3.30 20.67 3.92
N LYS A 170 2.09 20.13 3.55
CA LYS A 170 1.36 19.18 4.36
C LYS A 170 2.55 18.40 4.74
N GLN A 171 3.16 18.78 5.89
CA GLN A 171 4.28 18.08 6.47
C GLN A 171 3.92 16.69 6.08
N SER A 172 4.67 16.12 5.12
CA SER A 172 4.59 14.69 4.92
C SER A 172 4.73 14.29 6.37
N VAL A 173 3.62 13.79 6.91
CA VAL A 173 3.39 13.85 8.35
C VAL A 173 4.41 12.85 8.81
N ASN A 174 5.66 13.28 8.94
CA ASN A 174 6.83 12.42 8.81
C ASN A 174 6.96 11.73 10.15
N THR A 175 6.36 12.37 11.15
CA THR A 175 6.14 11.88 12.46
C THR A 175 4.65 11.87 12.76
N ILE A 176 4.25 10.91 13.60
CA ILE A 176 2.93 10.89 14.22
C ILE A 176 2.62 12.20 14.94
N LYS A 177 3.64 12.91 15.42
CA LYS A 177 3.50 14.20 16.12
C LYS A 177 2.87 15.24 15.19
N ASP A 178 3.38 15.38 13.97
CA ASP A 178 2.87 16.35 12.99
C ASP A 178 1.40 16.08 12.61
N TYR A 179 0.97 14.81 12.61
CA TYR A 179 -0.41 14.40 12.34
C TYR A 179 -1.34 14.98 13.39
N LEU A 180 -0.94 14.78 14.63
CA LEU A 180 -1.73 15.11 15.80
C LEU A 180 -1.81 16.62 15.96
N ASP A 181 -0.71 17.31 15.70
CA ASP A 181 -0.60 18.76 15.86
C ASP A 181 -1.47 19.50 14.84
N THR A 182 -1.65 18.94 13.63
CA THR A 182 -2.41 19.58 12.54
C THR A 182 -3.88 19.17 12.47
N LYS A 183 -4.28 18.01 13.02
CA LYS A 183 -5.63 17.43 12.81
C LYS A 183 -6.48 17.26 14.07
N THR A 184 -5.95 17.52 15.27
CA THR A 184 -6.66 17.20 16.52
C THR A 184 -6.79 18.36 17.48
N GLY A 185 -7.95 18.46 18.14
CA GLY A 185 -8.10 19.26 19.37
C GLY A 185 -7.45 18.57 20.57
N SER A 186 -7.24 19.29 21.68
CA SER A 186 -6.51 18.81 22.87
C SER A 186 -6.98 17.46 23.41
N ASN A 187 -8.30 17.26 23.52
CA ASN A 187 -8.90 16.02 24.04
C ASN A 187 -8.74 14.84 23.06
N THR A 188 -9.02 15.05 21.78
CA THR A 188 -8.85 14.02 20.74
C THR A 188 -7.38 13.66 20.56
N ARG A 189 -6.47 14.63 20.69
CA ARG A 189 -5.02 14.41 20.65
C ARG A 189 -4.58 13.40 21.71
N ARG A 190 -5.02 13.60 22.95
CA ARG A 190 -4.70 12.70 24.08
C ARG A 190 -5.25 11.29 23.83
N LEU A 191 -6.46 11.18 23.29
CA LEU A 191 -7.06 9.90 22.91
C LEU A 191 -6.24 9.19 21.82
N CYS A 192 -5.89 9.88 20.73
CA CYS A 192 -5.03 9.33 19.68
C CYS A 192 -3.68 8.86 20.21
N GLN A 193 -3.00 9.67 21.04
CA GLN A 193 -1.70 9.29 21.61
C GLN A 193 -1.79 8.01 22.45
N ASN A 194 -2.85 7.86 23.24
CA ASN A 194 -3.07 6.66 24.04
C ASN A 194 -3.35 5.42 23.18
N ILE A 195 -4.15 5.57 22.12
CA ILE A 195 -4.43 4.51 21.14
C ILE A 195 -3.12 4.04 20.49
N ILE A 196 -2.33 4.99 19.98
CA ILE A 196 -1.06 4.71 19.29
C ILE A 196 -0.07 4.04 20.25
N ARG A 197 0.06 4.55 21.48
CA ARG A 197 0.93 3.97 22.51
C ARG A 197 0.52 2.53 22.84
N HIS A 198 -0.78 2.24 22.88
CA HIS A 198 -1.28 0.90 23.16
C HIS A 198 -1.00 -0.06 22.00
N LEU A 199 -1.30 0.33 20.76
CA LEU A 199 -1.13 -0.53 19.60
C LEU A 199 0.35 -0.77 19.25
N ARG A 200 1.24 0.20 19.53
CA ARG A 200 2.70 0.03 19.37
C ARG A 200 3.33 -1.01 20.30
N LYS A 201 2.64 -1.42 21.38
CA LYS A 201 3.13 -2.51 22.24
C LYS A 201 3.09 -3.87 21.53
N ASP A 202 2.30 -4.00 20.48
CA ASP A 202 2.25 -5.21 19.68
C ASP A 202 3.44 -5.24 18.69
N PRO A 203 4.38 -6.18 18.80
CA PRO A 203 5.56 -6.23 17.95
C PRO A 203 5.24 -6.54 16.48
N GLY A 204 4.03 -7.04 16.18
CA GLY A 204 3.55 -7.33 14.83
C GLY A 204 3.07 -6.10 14.07
N LEU A 205 2.87 -4.96 14.75
CA LEU A 205 2.33 -3.74 14.16
C LEU A 205 3.40 -2.67 13.92
N ARG A 206 3.35 -2.08 12.73
CA ARG A 206 4.03 -0.83 12.38
C ARG A 206 3.00 0.26 12.19
N VAL A 207 3.35 1.47 12.58
CA VAL A 207 2.50 2.64 12.36
C VAL A 207 3.16 3.51 11.31
N THR A 208 2.44 3.73 10.22
CA THR A 208 2.83 4.67 9.18
C THR A 208 1.82 5.80 9.12
N THR A 209 2.27 6.96 8.69
CA THR A 209 1.47 8.17 8.54
C THR A 209 1.16 8.41 7.08
N THR A 210 -0.01 8.96 6.79
CA THR A 210 -0.35 9.52 5.48
C THR A 210 -0.76 10.97 5.66
N SER A 211 -1.00 11.67 4.55
CA SER A 211 -1.48 13.06 4.57
C SER A 211 -2.89 13.23 5.17
N THR A 212 -3.64 12.13 5.37
CA THR A 212 -5.05 12.18 5.82
C THR A 212 -5.34 11.35 7.05
N HIS A 213 -4.57 10.28 7.30
CA HIS A 213 -4.81 9.32 8.38
C HIS A 213 -3.53 8.59 8.79
N LEU A 214 -3.54 7.95 9.96
CA LEU A 214 -2.53 6.98 10.38
C LEU A 214 -2.93 5.58 9.92
N GLN A 215 -1.97 4.75 9.55
CA GLN A 215 -2.18 3.36 9.17
C GLN A 215 -1.40 2.44 10.11
N PHE A 216 -2.10 1.48 10.69
CA PHE A 216 -1.53 0.35 11.41
C PHE A 216 -1.37 -0.79 10.42
N LYS A 217 -0.13 -1.21 10.18
CA LYS A 217 0.23 -2.24 9.21
C LYS A 217 0.90 -3.41 9.90
N THR A 218 0.81 -4.59 9.31
CA THR A 218 1.75 -5.68 9.62
C THR A 218 3.18 -5.25 9.26
N ARG A 219 4.17 -6.00 9.74
CA ARG A 219 5.57 -5.81 9.29
C ARG A 219 5.74 -5.96 7.78
N GLY A 220 4.90 -6.78 7.13
CA GLY A 220 4.92 -7.00 5.67
C GLY A 220 4.31 -5.87 4.84
N GLY A 221 3.57 -4.95 5.48
CA GLY A 221 2.99 -3.76 4.84
C GLY A 221 1.47 -3.80 4.64
N VAL A 222 0.81 -4.90 5.01
CA VAL A 222 -0.65 -5.03 4.93
C VAL A 222 -1.31 -4.16 5.98
N ILE A 223 -2.27 -3.33 5.55
CA ILE A 223 -3.04 -2.47 6.44
C ILE A 223 -3.99 -3.33 7.28
N ILE A 224 -3.98 -3.12 8.59
CA ILE A 224 -4.88 -3.76 9.56
C ILE A 224 -6.02 -2.80 9.90
N CYS A 225 -5.67 -1.56 10.21
CA CYS A 225 -6.61 -0.53 10.63
C CYS A 225 -6.06 0.85 10.25
N SER A 226 -6.95 1.76 9.89
CA SER A 226 -6.64 3.17 9.67
C SER A 226 -7.27 4.01 10.78
N LEU A 227 -6.54 5.01 11.27
CA LEU A 227 -6.98 5.95 12.29
C LEU A 227 -7.06 7.35 11.69
N THR A 228 -8.26 7.91 11.68
CA THR A 228 -8.54 9.28 11.25
C THR A 228 -9.07 10.07 12.42
N ALA A 229 -8.35 11.11 12.82
CA ALA A 229 -8.79 11.96 13.92
C ALA A 229 -9.68 13.11 13.41
N THR A 230 -10.73 13.43 14.16
CA THR A 230 -11.60 14.60 13.92
C THR A 230 -11.54 15.54 15.13
N LYS A 231 -12.29 16.64 15.10
CA LYS A 231 -12.35 17.56 16.25
C LYS A 231 -12.94 16.89 17.50
N THR A 232 -13.85 15.94 17.35
CA THR A 232 -14.67 15.39 18.45
C THR A 232 -14.50 13.89 18.70
N PHE A 233 -13.94 13.14 17.76
CA PHE A 233 -13.73 11.69 17.92
C PHE A 233 -12.55 11.18 17.09
N VAL A 234 -12.16 9.93 17.36
CA VAL A 234 -11.19 9.19 16.57
C VAL A 234 -11.92 8.11 15.78
N LYS A 235 -11.86 8.17 14.46
CA LYS A 235 -12.41 7.13 13.60
C LYS A 235 -11.37 6.04 13.40
N LEU A 236 -11.75 4.79 13.65
CA LEU A 236 -10.99 3.60 13.29
C LEU A 236 -11.71 2.90 12.14
N THR A 237 -11.03 2.68 11.02
CA THR A 237 -11.53 1.91 9.89
C THR A 237 -10.77 0.58 9.83
N TYR A 238 -11.48 -0.53 9.73
CA TYR A 238 -10.94 -1.88 9.83
C TYR A 238 -10.76 -2.47 8.44
N ASN A 239 -9.56 -2.93 8.09
CA ASN A 239 -9.29 -3.52 6.77
C ASN A 239 -9.75 -4.99 6.69
N ILE A 240 -11.06 -5.16 6.79
CA ILE A 240 -11.78 -6.41 6.67
C ILE A 240 -12.95 -6.19 5.71
N GLN A 241 -13.26 -7.21 4.92
CA GLN A 241 -14.33 -7.13 3.92
C GLN A 241 -15.66 -7.53 4.56
N ALA A 242 -16.72 -6.84 4.20
CA ALA A 242 -18.08 -7.22 4.56
C ALA A 242 -18.62 -8.29 3.59
N PRO A 243 -19.51 -9.19 4.06
CA PRO A 243 -19.91 -9.40 5.45
C PRO A 243 -18.88 -10.24 6.23
N ASP A 244 -18.56 -9.83 7.46
CA ASP A 244 -17.79 -10.62 8.42
C ASP A 244 -18.58 -10.80 9.73
N PRO A 245 -18.98 -12.04 10.10
CA PRO A 245 -19.77 -12.31 11.30
C PRO A 245 -19.10 -11.85 12.60
N SER A 246 -17.77 -11.70 12.60
CA SER A 246 -17.01 -11.23 13.77
C SER A 246 -17.12 -9.72 13.97
N PHE A 247 -17.63 -8.97 13.01
CA PHE A 247 -17.80 -7.50 13.05
C PHE A 247 -19.27 -7.07 13.04
N GLU A 248 -20.19 -7.98 12.72
CA GLU A 248 -21.62 -7.73 12.71
C GLU A 248 -22.26 -7.88 14.11
N GLY A 249 -23.38 -7.19 14.34
CA GLY A 249 -24.13 -7.25 15.61
C GLY A 249 -23.59 -6.38 16.74
N HIS A 250 -22.46 -5.69 16.56
CA HIS A 250 -21.91 -4.77 17.54
C HIS A 250 -22.39 -3.33 17.32
N ASN A 251 -23.15 -2.77 18.27
CA ASN A 251 -23.73 -1.42 18.16
C ASN A 251 -22.74 -0.26 17.99
N PHE A 252 -21.44 -0.49 18.23
CA PHE A 252 -20.36 0.49 18.07
C PHE A 252 -19.52 0.27 16.80
N ILE A 253 -19.84 -0.75 16.00
CA ILE A 253 -19.19 -1.04 14.72
C ILE A 253 -20.22 -0.81 13.62
N GLN A 254 -19.91 0.07 12.69
CA GLN A 254 -20.77 0.40 11.56
C GLN A 254 -20.22 -0.27 10.30
N ASN A 255 -21.06 -1.03 9.60
CA ASN A 255 -20.77 -1.49 8.25
C ASN A 255 -20.90 -0.28 7.29
N ILE A 256 -19.84 0.02 6.57
CA ILE A 256 -19.73 1.14 5.63
C ILE A 256 -19.48 0.67 4.19
N TYR A 257 -19.64 -0.63 3.91
CA TYR A 257 -19.42 -1.25 2.59
C TYR A 257 -20.13 -0.50 1.45
N THR A 258 -21.36 -0.03 1.69
CA THR A 258 -22.18 0.66 0.67
C THR A 258 -21.84 2.14 0.50
N THR A 259 -21.00 2.71 1.38
CA THR A 259 -20.54 4.10 1.25
C THR A 259 -19.28 4.16 0.39
N LEU A 260 -19.04 5.25 -0.34
CA LEU A 260 -17.80 5.46 -1.10
C LEU A 260 -16.59 5.60 -0.14
N HIS A 261 -16.01 4.46 0.28
CA HIS A 261 -14.80 4.41 1.08
C HIS A 261 -13.67 3.88 0.20
N ARG A 262 -12.55 4.61 0.12
CA ARG A 262 -11.43 4.41 -0.80
C ARG A 262 -10.60 3.13 -0.52
N LYS A 263 -11.25 1.96 -0.45
CA LYS A 263 -10.65 0.64 -0.14
C LYS A 263 -9.87 0.60 1.19
N LEU A 264 -10.26 1.42 2.17
CA LEU A 264 -9.64 1.44 3.51
C LEU A 264 -10.19 0.34 4.44
N GLY A 265 -11.28 -0.31 4.03
CA GLY A 265 -11.99 -1.36 4.76
C GLY A 265 -13.47 -1.05 4.99
N ASP A 266 -14.26 -2.10 5.22
CA ASP A 266 -15.72 -2.05 5.08
C ASP A 266 -16.44 -1.82 6.42
N TYR A 267 -15.69 -1.72 7.53
CA TYR A 267 -16.22 -1.47 8.87
C TYR A 267 -15.52 -0.28 9.54
N GLU A 268 -16.26 0.51 10.32
CA GLU A 268 -15.70 1.60 11.13
C GLU A 268 -16.23 1.66 12.56
N THR A 269 -15.44 2.26 13.46
CA THR A 269 -15.86 2.66 14.81
C THR A 269 -15.47 4.12 15.08
N LYS A 270 -16.38 4.89 15.66
CA LYS A 270 -16.12 6.25 16.16
C LYS A 270 -15.76 6.20 17.64
N VAL A 271 -14.48 6.23 17.96
CA VAL A 271 -13.96 6.18 19.33
C VAL A 271 -13.98 7.58 19.96
N THR A 272 -14.81 7.77 20.98
CA THR A 272 -14.92 9.02 21.75
C THR A 272 -14.21 8.97 23.10
N SER A 273 -13.84 7.78 23.58
CA SER A 273 -13.21 7.57 24.88
C SER A 273 -12.28 6.36 24.92
N MET A 274 -11.41 6.30 25.93
CA MET A 274 -10.55 5.12 26.16
C MET A 274 -11.34 3.86 26.54
N TYR A 275 -12.51 4.01 27.16
CA TYR A 275 -13.41 2.88 27.43
C TYR A 275 -13.89 2.24 26.12
N MET A 276 -14.31 3.08 25.17
CA MET A 276 -14.71 2.62 23.84
C MET A 276 -13.54 2.00 23.08
N PHE A 277 -12.34 2.59 23.16
CA PHE A 277 -11.14 1.99 22.57
C PHE A 277 -10.82 0.61 23.13
N LYS A 278 -10.99 0.37 24.43
CA LYS A 278 -10.79 -0.96 25.01
C LYS A 278 -11.69 -2.02 24.38
N LYS A 279 -12.91 -1.64 23.95
CA LYS A 279 -13.83 -2.52 23.22
C LYS A 279 -13.39 -2.79 21.78
N THR A 280 -12.63 -1.89 21.14
CA THR A 280 -12.19 -2.06 19.75
C THR A 280 -10.90 -2.87 19.59
N ILE A 281 -10.07 -2.98 20.63
CA ILE A 281 -8.79 -3.72 20.57
C ILE A 281 -8.95 -5.18 20.09
N PRO A 282 -9.91 -5.98 20.59
CA PRO A 282 -10.06 -7.37 20.15
C PRO A 282 -10.24 -7.49 18.63
N PHE A 283 -10.98 -6.57 18.01
CA PHE A 283 -11.24 -6.55 16.57
C PHE A 283 -9.96 -6.26 15.77
N ILE A 284 -9.14 -5.32 16.23
CA ILE A 284 -7.83 -5.03 15.61
C ILE A 284 -6.92 -6.26 15.66
N LYS A 285 -6.92 -6.98 16.79
CA LYS A 285 -6.14 -8.22 16.95
C LYS A 285 -6.63 -9.34 16.03
N THR A 286 -7.95 -9.53 15.91
CA THR A 286 -8.54 -10.50 14.99
C THR A 286 -8.07 -10.25 13.54
N ILE A 287 -8.03 -9.00 13.10
CA ILE A 287 -7.52 -8.65 11.75
C ILE A 287 -6.02 -8.89 11.65
N LEU A 288 -5.24 -8.52 12.67
CA LEU A 288 -3.80 -8.76 12.69
C LEU A 288 -3.47 -10.25 12.54
N GLU A 289 -4.19 -11.12 13.26
CA GLU A 289 -4.04 -12.57 13.20
C GLU A 289 -4.47 -13.13 11.82
N SER A 290 -5.54 -12.58 11.22
CA SER A 290 -6.04 -13.01 9.90
C SER A 290 -5.23 -12.51 8.70
N LYS A 291 -4.41 -11.47 8.87
CA LYS A 291 -3.53 -10.92 7.83
C LYS A 291 -2.09 -11.39 7.95
N SER A 292 -1.57 -11.57 9.17
CA SER A 292 -0.23 -12.17 9.40
C SER A 292 -0.18 -13.64 8.97
N SER A 293 -1.34 -14.25 8.73
CA SER A 293 -1.51 -15.62 8.28
C SER A 293 -1.46 -15.81 6.77
N LYS A 294 -1.46 -14.74 5.96
CA LYS A 294 -1.68 -14.80 4.50
C LYS A 294 -0.47 -14.42 3.64
N GLU A 295 0.65 -13.99 4.21
CA GLU A 295 1.84 -13.59 3.43
C GLU A 295 2.88 -14.72 3.35
N PRO A 296 3.41 -15.06 2.16
CA PRO A 296 4.62 -15.84 2.03
C PRO A 296 5.83 -15.02 2.50
N PRO A 297 6.95 -15.66 2.90
CA PRO A 297 8.17 -14.98 3.26
C PRO A 297 8.80 -14.31 2.05
N LYS A 298 9.41 -13.15 2.29
CA LYS A 298 10.32 -12.53 1.35
C LYS A 298 11.66 -13.30 1.34
N SER A 299 11.74 -14.33 0.51
CA SER A 299 13.01 -14.91 0.03
C SER A 299 13.20 -14.53 -1.43
N SER A 300 14.45 -14.28 -1.86
CA SER A 300 14.81 -13.82 -3.20
C SER A 300 14.53 -14.83 -4.34
N LYS A 301 13.93 -15.97 -4.04
CA LYS A 301 13.38 -16.93 -5.00
C LYS A 301 11.92 -17.18 -4.62
N LEU A 302 11.02 -16.37 -5.18
CA LEU A 302 9.59 -16.31 -4.80
C LEU A 302 8.76 -17.45 -5.41
N GLU A 303 9.33 -18.28 -6.28
CA GLU A 303 8.58 -19.20 -7.14
C GLU A 303 8.29 -20.58 -6.52
N ASP A 304 8.89 -20.93 -5.38
CA ASP A 304 8.84 -22.32 -4.87
C ASP A 304 8.02 -22.55 -3.59
N TRP A 305 7.48 -21.50 -2.95
CA TRP A 305 6.75 -21.62 -1.68
C TRP A 305 5.23 -21.67 -1.90
N VAL A 306 4.60 -22.73 -1.40
CA VAL A 306 3.16 -22.95 -1.50
C VAL A 306 2.55 -22.99 -0.10
N ALA A 307 1.49 -22.23 0.15
CA ALA A 307 0.79 -22.29 1.43
C ALA A 307 0.10 -23.65 1.60
N LEU A 308 0.16 -24.24 2.79
CA LEU A 308 -0.40 -25.56 3.07
C LEU A 308 -1.93 -25.60 2.92
N SER A 309 -2.58 -24.43 2.91
CA SER A 309 -4.02 -24.26 2.67
C SER A 309 -4.42 -24.15 1.19
N THR A 310 -3.47 -24.15 0.25
CA THR A 310 -3.73 -24.05 -1.20
C THR A 310 -3.66 -25.42 -1.87
N ASN A 311 -4.00 -25.52 -3.17
CA ASN A 311 -3.87 -26.77 -3.91
C ASN A 311 -2.39 -27.14 -4.09
N ILE A 312 -1.85 -27.90 -3.13
CA ILE A 312 -0.47 -28.41 -3.20
C ILE A 312 -0.42 -29.57 -4.20
N ASP A 313 0.60 -29.58 -5.05
CA ASP A 313 0.88 -30.71 -5.92
C ASP A 313 1.31 -31.93 -5.09
N MET A 314 0.38 -32.86 -4.88
CA MET A 314 0.60 -34.07 -4.08
C MET A 314 1.65 -35.01 -4.67
N ASN A 315 2.01 -34.86 -5.96
CA ASN A 315 3.05 -35.62 -6.62
C ASN A 315 4.46 -35.10 -6.29
N LYS A 316 4.57 -33.84 -5.85
CA LYS A 316 5.82 -33.21 -5.44
C LYS A 316 5.92 -33.19 -3.92
N LYS A 317 6.64 -34.16 -3.38
CA LYS A 317 6.88 -34.27 -1.94
C LYS A 317 7.56 -32.99 -1.39
N PRO A 318 7.04 -32.43 -0.28
CA PRO A 318 7.67 -31.29 0.37
C PRO A 318 9.00 -31.68 1.01
N THR A 319 10.03 -30.88 0.79
CA THR A 319 11.37 -31.04 1.37
C THR A 319 11.59 -30.10 2.55
N ILE A 320 10.90 -28.96 2.59
CA ILE A 320 10.98 -27.99 3.69
C ILE A 320 9.58 -27.48 4.03
N MET A 321 9.31 -27.34 5.32
CA MET A 321 8.14 -26.63 5.86
C MET A 321 8.64 -25.38 6.56
N MET A 322 7.96 -24.26 6.34
CA MET A 322 8.15 -23.05 7.11
C MET A 322 6.96 -22.80 8.03
N CYS A 323 7.28 -22.44 9.27
CA CYS A 323 6.36 -22.16 10.35
C CYS A 323 5.91 -20.68 10.38
N PRO A 324 4.85 -20.35 11.13
CA PRO A 324 4.28 -18.99 11.22
C PRO A 324 5.24 -17.92 11.74
N ASP A 325 6.29 -18.31 12.47
CA ASP A 325 7.34 -17.42 12.98
C ASP A 325 8.48 -17.17 11.96
N GLY A 326 8.38 -17.77 10.77
CA GLY A 326 9.41 -17.72 9.73
C GLY A 326 10.51 -18.77 9.86
N SER A 327 10.49 -19.59 10.92
CA SER A 327 11.45 -20.69 11.06
C SER A 327 11.18 -21.80 10.05
N THR A 328 12.24 -22.46 9.57
CA THR A 328 12.14 -23.55 8.59
C THR A 328 12.55 -24.88 9.20
N VAL A 329 11.88 -25.95 8.79
CA VAL A 329 12.12 -27.32 9.25
C VAL A 329 12.20 -28.25 8.04
N ALA A 330 13.22 -29.10 7.99
CA ALA A 330 13.33 -30.12 6.95
C ALA A 330 12.24 -31.19 7.09
N VAL A 331 11.67 -31.62 5.97
CA VAL A 331 10.55 -32.57 5.90
C VAL A 331 10.98 -33.82 5.11
N LYS A 332 10.82 -34.98 5.73
CA LYS A 332 11.21 -36.27 5.12
C LYS A 332 10.08 -36.99 4.39
N SER A 333 8.82 -36.62 4.61
CA SER A 333 7.63 -37.22 3.99
C SER A 333 6.41 -36.34 4.26
N TRP A 334 5.31 -36.58 3.56
CA TRP A 334 4.03 -35.94 3.85
C TRP A 334 3.56 -36.20 5.30
N THR A 335 3.77 -37.40 5.82
CA THR A 335 3.47 -37.74 7.22
C THR A 335 4.38 -36.98 8.19
N ASP A 336 5.66 -36.82 7.85
CA ASP A 336 6.62 -36.04 8.63
C ASP A 336 6.24 -34.56 8.68
N LEU A 337 5.70 -34.00 7.59
CA LEU A 337 5.24 -32.62 7.55
C LEU A 337 4.24 -32.31 8.67
N VAL A 338 3.17 -33.10 8.77
CA VAL A 338 2.11 -32.87 9.77
C VAL A 338 2.68 -33.07 11.18
N PHE A 339 3.56 -34.06 11.35
CA PHE A 339 4.22 -34.26 12.63
C PHE A 339 5.10 -33.07 13.02
N ARG A 340 5.89 -32.51 12.09
CA ARG A 340 6.68 -31.29 12.34
C ARG A 340 5.80 -30.10 12.70
N MET A 341 4.63 -29.98 12.07
CA MET A 341 3.63 -28.97 12.40
C MET A 341 3.13 -29.12 13.85
N VAL A 342 2.78 -30.34 14.27
CA VAL A 342 2.37 -30.66 15.65
C VAL A 342 3.47 -30.33 16.64
N VAL A 343 4.73 -30.71 16.34
CA VAL A 343 5.90 -30.41 17.17
C VAL A 343 6.05 -28.89 17.36
N TRP A 344 5.97 -28.11 16.27
CA TRP A 344 6.09 -26.65 16.35
C TRP A 344 4.93 -26.03 17.15
N LEU A 345 3.70 -26.47 16.90
CA LEU A 345 2.52 -25.98 17.63
C LEU A 345 2.62 -26.28 19.12
N HIS A 346 3.12 -27.46 19.50
CA HIS A 346 3.33 -27.82 20.89
C HIS A 346 4.43 -26.99 21.55
N LYS A 347 5.59 -26.88 20.89
CA LYS A 347 6.74 -26.09 21.39
C LYS A 347 6.36 -24.62 21.65
N ASN A 348 5.46 -24.07 20.86
CA ASN A 348 4.97 -22.69 20.99
C ASN A 348 3.71 -22.55 21.86
N ASN A 349 3.38 -23.55 22.68
CA ASN A 349 2.21 -23.57 23.57
C ASN A 349 0.84 -23.38 22.88
N ASN A 350 0.80 -23.53 21.55
CA ASN A 350 -0.43 -23.46 20.75
C ASN A 350 -1.21 -24.79 20.78
N LEU A 351 -0.54 -25.91 21.04
CA LEU A 351 -1.12 -27.25 21.08
C LEU A 351 -0.69 -28.02 22.35
N GLY A 352 -1.59 -28.82 22.91
CA GLY A 352 -1.43 -29.49 24.20
C GLY A 352 -2.66 -30.34 24.54
N LEU A 353 -2.63 -31.06 25.66
CA LEU A 353 -3.66 -32.05 26.04
C LEU A 353 -5.09 -31.48 26.06
N ARG A 354 -5.26 -30.19 26.38
CA ARG A 354 -6.56 -29.49 26.34
C ARG A 354 -7.27 -29.50 24.98
N HIS A 355 -6.52 -29.76 23.90
CA HIS A 355 -7.07 -29.84 22.54
C HIS A 355 -7.26 -31.30 22.08
N CYS A 356 -6.88 -32.28 22.89
CA CYS A 356 -7.03 -33.69 22.59
C CYS A 356 -8.40 -34.21 23.08
N PRO A 357 -8.97 -35.22 22.41
CA PRO A 357 -8.47 -35.86 21.18
C PRO A 357 -8.85 -35.07 19.91
N ILE A 358 -7.95 -35.02 18.92
CA ILE A 358 -8.24 -34.47 17.59
C ILE A 358 -8.60 -35.63 16.64
N LYS A 359 -9.79 -35.57 16.05
CA LYS A 359 -10.33 -36.64 15.19
C LYS A 359 -10.01 -36.42 13.70
N GLY A 360 -9.85 -37.53 12.98
CA GLY A 360 -9.67 -37.61 11.53
C GLY A 360 -10.64 -38.62 10.92
N GLY A 361 -11.93 -38.31 10.98
CA GLY A 361 -13.01 -39.27 10.74
C GLY A 361 -13.28 -40.10 12.01
N GLN A 362 -13.30 -41.43 11.87
CA GLN A 362 -13.55 -42.37 12.99
C GLN A 362 -12.30 -42.64 13.86
N ARG A 363 -11.12 -42.15 13.47
CA ARG A 363 -9.86 -42.33 14.19
C ARG A 363 -9.41 -41.04 14.87
N TYR A 364 -8.55 -41.19 15.88
CA TYR A 364 -7.84 -40.07 16.48
C TYR A 364 -6.53 -39.85 15.73
N ILE A 365 -6.32 -38.61 15.25
CA ILE A 365 -5.05 -38.20 14.65
C ILE A 365 -4.05 -37.89 15.76
N LEU A 366 -4.53 -37.22 16.82
CA LEU A 366 -3.72 -36.74 17.93
C LEU A 366 -4.47 -36.96 19.26
N SER A 367 -3.80 -37.54 20.24
CA SER A 367 -4.37 -37.83 21.56
C SER A 367 -3.30 -37.75 22.66
N GLY A 368 -3.73 -37.70 23.92
CA GLY A 368 -2.85 -37.85 25.08
C GLY A 368 -2.36 -39.28 25.30
N THR A 369 -2.98 -40.26 24.63
CA THR A 369 -2.59 -41.67 24.63
C THR A 369 -2.57 -42.21 23.20
N ALA A 370 -1.73 -43.20 22.93
CA ALA A 370 -1.63 -43.83 21.60
C ALA A 370 -2.76 -44.85 21.34
N ILE A 371 -4.01 -44.53 21.73
CA ILE A 371 -5.18 -45.42 21.68
C ILE A 371 -6.39 -44.68 21.09
N HIS A 372 -7.11 -45.35 20.17
CA HIS A 372 -8.33 -44.88 19.53
C HIS A 372 -9.59 -45.12 20.41
N PRO A 373 -10.75 -44.48 20.11
CA PRO A 373 -11.97 -44.69 20.90
C PRO A 373 -12.43 -46.15 20.97
N ASN A 374 -12.09 -46.95 19.96
CA ASN A 374 -12.43 -48.37 19.89
C ASN A 374 -11.42 -49.29 20.59
N GLY A 375 -10.48 -48.73 21.37
CA GLY A 375 -9.46 -49.48 22.09
C GLY A 375 -8.25 -49.93 21.26
N LYS A 376 -8.25 -49.72 19.94
CA LYS A 376 -7.10 -50.07 19.10
C LYS A 376 -5.95 -49.09 19.30
N ALA A 377 -4.73 -49.60 19.35
CA ALA A 377 -3.52 -48.76 19.38
C ALA A 377 -3.35 -48.00 18.06
N PHE A 378 -2.67 -46.85 18.12
CA PHE A 378 -2.30 -46.08 16.93
C PHE A 378 -1.34 -46.88 16.05
N ALA A 379 -1.54 -46.83 14.73
CA ALA A 379 -0.57 -47.36 13.78
C ALA A 379 0.60 -46.37 13.60
N LYS A 380 1.83 -46.85 13.82
CA LYS A 380 3.08 -46.06 13.78
C LYS A 380 2.98 -44.76 14.61
N PRO A 381 2.79 -44.85 15.94
CA PRO A 381 2.67 -43.67 16.78
C PRO A 381 3.98 -42.90 16.81
N ARG A 382 3.91 -41.58 16.69
CA ARG A 382 5.00 -40.66 16.98
C ARG A 382 4.62 -39.76 18.15
N GLN A 383 5.58 -39.45 19.00
CA GLN A 383 5.35 -38.69 20.23
C GLN A 383 6.08 -37.34 20.21
N THR A 384 5.44 -36.30 20.73
CA THR A 384 6.07 -35.00 21.04
C THR A 384 5.51 -34.47 22.35
N GLY A 385 6.34 -34.47 23.40
CA GLY A 385 5.88 -34.18 24.76
C GLY A 385 4.80 -35.19 25.21
N PRO A 386 3.66 -34.74 25.77
CA PRO A 386 2.57 -35.62 26.20
C PRO A 386 1.61 -36.03 25.06
N LEU A 387 1.92 -35.68 23.81
CA LEU A 387 1.03 -35.87 22.66
C LEU A 387 1.50 -37.04 21.80
N TYR A 388 0.58 -37.94 21.48
CA TYR A 388 0.76 -39.04 20.55
C TYR A 388 0.02 -38.76 19.25
N MET A 389 0.67 -39.03 18.12
CA MET A 389 0.13 -38.84 16.78
C MET A 389 0.23 -40.15 15.98
N GLU A 390 -0.88 -40.61 15.41
CA GLU A 390 -0.85 -41.72 14.44
C GLU A 390 -0.15 -41.20 13.17
N THR A 391 0.71 -41.98 12.51
CA THR A 391 1.37 -41.53 11.26
C THR A 391 1.26 -42.51 10.09
N ASP A 392 0.39 -43.51 10.23
CA ASP A 392 0.08 -44.49 9.18
C ASP A 392 -1.16 -44.07 8.38
N TYR A 393 -1.00 -43.05 7.53
CA TYR A 393 -2.06 -42.57 6.65
C TYR A 393 -1.51 -42.14 5.29
N ASP A 394 -2.39 -42.18 4.28
CA ASP A 394 -2.04 -41.79 2.92
C ASP A 394 -1.72 -40.29 2.80
N SER A 395 -1.00 -39.91 1.73
CA SER A 395 -0.65 -38.52 1.48
C SER A 395 -1.87 -37.62 1.26
N LYS A 396 -2.98 -38.14 0.72
CA LYS A 396 -4.20 -37.35 0.46
C LYS A 396 -4.84 -36.85 1.76
N ARG A 397 -4.73 -37.60 2.84
CA ARG A 397 -5.26 -37.24 4.18
C ARG A 397 -4.40 -36.26 4.95
N VAL A 398 -3.15 -36.05 4.54
CA VAL A 398 -2.19 -35.17 5.25
C VAL A 398 -2.68 -33.73 5.33
N VAL A 399 -3.16 -33.15 4.24
CA VAL A 399 -3.66 -31.77 4.21
C VAL A 399 -4.94 -31.64 5.06
N GLN A 400 -5.82 -32.64 4.98
CA GLN A 400 -7.04 -32.69 5.80
C GLN A 400 -6.72 -32.77 7.30
N TYR A 401 -5.75 -33.60 7.69
CA TYR A 401 -5.35 -33.75 9.08
C TYR A 401 -4.63 -32.50 9.59
N ALA A 402 -3.80 -31.88 8.76
CA ALA A 402 -3.21 -30.59 9.08
C ALA A 402 -4.30 -29.53 9.31
N ALA A 403 -5.31 -29.45 8.44
CA ALA A 403 -6.44 -28.55 8.57
C ALA A 403 -7.24 -28.77 9.87
N ASN A 404 -7.53 -30.02 10.22
CA ASN A 404 -8.24 -30.37 11.45
C ASN A 404 -7.46 -29.90 12.70
N ILE A 405 -6.15 -30.15 12.72
CA ILE A 405 -5.27 -29.74 13.82
C ILE A 405 -5.26 -28.21 13.95
N THR A 406 -5.06 -27.47 12.85
CA THR A 406 -5.01 -26.00 12.88
C THR A 406 -6.36 -25.39 13.29
N LYS A 407 -7.48 -25.99 12.87
CA LYS A 407 -8.83 -25.58 13.29
C LYS A 407 -9.03 -25.70 14.80
N CYS A 408 -8.56 -26.78 15.42
CA CYS A 408 -8.66 -26.99 16.87
C CYS A 408 -7.89 -25.96 17.70
N VAL A 409 -6.77 -25.44 17.18
CA VAL A 409 -5.94 -24.44 17.87
C VAL A 409 -6.23 -23.01 17.45
N LYS A 410 -7.33 -22.77 16.71
CA LYS A 410 -7.70 -21.46 16.15
C LYS A 410 -6.56 -20.79 15.37
N LYS A 411 -5.73 -21.59 14.70
CA LYS A 411 -4.71 -21.09 13.77
C LYS A 411 -5.16 -21.37 12.33
N ASN A 412 -4.72 -20.52 11.42
CA ASN A 412 -5.02 -20.72 10.01
C ASN A 412 -3.94 -21.63 9.40
N LEU A 413 -4.37 -22.60 8.60
CA LEU A 413 -3.48 -23.51 7.87
C LEU A 413 -2.59 -22.76 6.87
N SER A 414 -3.04 -21.59 6.40
CA SER A 414 -2.28 -20.69 5.51
C SER A 414 -1.01 -20.14 6.15
N ASN A 415 -0.81 -20.31 7.45
CA ASN A 415 0.38 -19.84 8.16
C ASN A 415 1.56 -20.80 8.01
N PHE A 416 1.31 -22.01 7.51
CA PHE A 416 2.33 -22.99 7.22
C PHE A 416 2.57 -23.03 5.73
N TRP A 417 3.84 -22.97 5.34
CA TRP A 417 4.26 -22.96 3.95
C TRP A 417 5.15 -24.15 3.69
N VAL A 418 5.12 -24.65 2.46
CA VAL A 418 5.91 -25.79 2.04
C VAL A 418 6.66 -25.46 0.78
N ARG A 419 7.83 -26.06 0.64
CA ARG A 419 8.61 -26.07 -0.59
C ARG A 419 8.92 -27.53 -0.93
N SER A 420 8.68 -27.90 -2.18
CA SER A 420 8.99 -29.23 -2.71
C SER A 420 10.38 -29.28 -3.28
#